data_AF-A0A7V6TIQ1-F1
#
_entry.id   AF-A0A7V6TIQ1-F1
#
_cell.length_a   1.000
_cell.length_b   1.000
_cell.length_c   1.000
_cell.angle_alpha   90.00
_cell.angle_beta   90.00
_cell.angle_gamma   90.00
#
_symmetry.space_group_name_H-M   'P 1'
#
loop_
_entity.id
_entity.type
_entity.pdbx_description
1 polymer ?
#
loop_
_entity_poly.entity_id
_entity_poly.type
_entity_poly.pdbx_seq_one_letter_code
_entity_poly.pdbx_strand_id
1 'polypeptide(L)'
;MIPFDVRDIHTFITEKGRTQNTDVFPLKGLSGSSVYFPLASYVQEYPGTLQIVIRENSTQATYAAGDLSVLLGPERVFLFPASFRGTGKTARPDASFQVQRAMALQAVFNTKARQEGMVLVTYPKALEEGIPAGSHLEKEAMSLSPGYVVSHEFLKEYLFESQFEKTDFVSEPGQFAIRGSIIDVFSYSENRPYRINFFGDEIENIRVFDQNTQLSIEERKEISLLPKIKGAGLLLEETAQNAVVWSFEEDFEHIPSSVPVVALYPVLKDLPHGVYRTSPQPVFNKNFQLLVQDIEKRKEMGYDVFVLCENKNQTKRLDDIFESLGRSLPFVEYKEFS
;
A
#
# COMPACT_ATOMS: atom_id res chain seq x y z
N MET A 1 15.15 -4.02 13.11
CA MET A 1 16.10 -3.29 12.23
C MET A 1 16.43 -1.99 12.95
N ILE A 2 17.67 -1.49 12.97
CA ILE A 2 17.93 -0.17 13.56
C ILE A 2 17.15 0.84 12.70
N PRO A 3 16.30 1.71 13.28
CA PRO A 3 15.57 2.69 12.49
C PRO A 3 16.57 3.58 11.73
N PHE A 4 16.28 3.85 10.47
CA PHE A 4 17.09 4.79 9.69
C PHE A 4 16.93 6.18 10.29
N ASP A 5 18.01 6.97 10.33
CA ASP A 5 17.91 8.36 10.78
C ASP A 5 17.06 9.16 9.78
N VAL A 6 15.91 9.63 10.26
CA VAL A 6 14.91 10.36 9.48
C VAL A 6 14.68 11.78 10.02
N ARG A 7 15.52 12.26 10.94
CA ARG A 7 15.35 13.58 11.57
C ARG A 7 15.36 14.72 10.56
N ASP A 8 16.30 14.70 9.62
CA ASP A 8 16.37 15.72 8.57
C ASP A 8 15.13 15.70 7.67
N ILE A 9 14.58 14.51 7.40
CA ILE A 9 13.33 14.34 6.63
C ILE A 9 12.16 14.94 7.42
N HIS A 10 12.08 14.66 8.72
CA HIS A 10 11.06 15.21 9.59
C HIS A 10 11.13 16.73 9.67
N THR A 11 12.31 17.28 9.96
CA THR A 11 12.56 18.72 9.96
C THR A 11 12.10 19.36 8.65
N PHE A 12 12.49 18.80 7.50
CA PHE A 12 12.05 19.27 6.19
C PHE A 12 10.52 19.29 6.05
N ILE A 13 9.83 18.20 6.41
CA ILE A 13 8.38 18.08 6.30
C ILE A 13 7.65 19.06 7.25
N THR A 14 8.17 19.27 8.46
CA THR A 14 7.50 20.11 9.48
C THR A 14 7.81 21.60 9.35
N GLU A 15 9.02 21.96 8.94
CA GLU A 15 9.45 23.36 8.91
C GLU A 15 9.10 24.06 7.60
N LYS A 16 8.82 23.30 6.53
CA LYS A 16 8.43 23.87 5.25
C LYS A 16 6.94 23.79 5.02
N GLY A 17 6.32 24.96 5.15
CA GLY A 17 5.01 25.26 4.57
C GLY A 17 5.09 26.53 3.74
N ARG A 18 4.75 26.39 2.46
CA ARG A 18 4.20 27.44 1.57
C ARG A 18 5.21 28.40 0.90
N THR A 19 6.13 27.86 0.09
CA THR A 19 6.72 28.66 -1.01
C THR A 19 5.88 28.50 -2.29
N GLN A 20 6.07 29.36 -3.29
CA GLN A 20 5.31 29.27 -4.57
C GLN A 20 5.70 28.06 -5.44
N ASN A 21 6.83 27.40 -5.12
CA ASN A 21 7.35 26.24 -5.84
C ASN A 21 7.27 24.99 -4.96
N THR A 22 7.20 23.82 -5.60
CA THR A 22 7.24 22.52 -4.93
C THR A 22 8.57 22.37 -4.16
N ASP A 23 8.49 22.23 -2.84
CA ASP A 23 9.65 22.05 -1.99
C ASP A 23 10.17 20.61 -2.10
N VAL A 24 11.47 20.46 -2.40
CA VAL A 24 12.11 19.16 -2.64
C VAL A 24 13.26 18.91 -1.66
N PHE A 25 13.31 17.71 -1.08
CA PHE A 25 14.41 17.21 -0.24
C PHE A 25 15.03 15.94 -0.84
N PRO A 26 16.22 16.02 -1.46
CA PRO A 26 16.88 14.86 -2.03
C PRO A 26 17.47 13.93 -0.96
N LEU A 27 17.45 12.63 -1.22
CA LEU A 27 18.18 11.62 -0.47
C LEU A 27 19.29 11.01 -1.32
N LYS A 28 20.48 10.87 -0.76
CA LYS A 28 21.67 10.33 -1.44
C LYS A 28 22.23 9.10 -0.73
N GLY A 29 22.93 8.28 -1.50
CA GLY A 29 23.68 7.12 -0.98
C GLY A 29 22.81 5.91 -0.62
N LEU A 30 21.57 5.87 -1.10
CA LEU A 30 20.69 4.70 -1.05
C LEU A 30 20.83 3.88 -2.35
N SER A 31 20.72 2.56 -2.23
CA SER A 31 20.84 1.64 -3.37
C SER A 31 19.96 0.40 -3.21
N GLY A 32 19.46 -0.14 -4.33
CA GLY A 32 18.51 -1.27 -4.30
C GLY A 32 17.27 -0.95 -3.45
N SER A 33 16.73 -1.94 -2.71
CA SER A 33 15.55 -1.76 -1.85
C SER A 33 15.79 -0.89 -0.61
N SER A 34 17.04 -0.51 -0.30
CA SER A 34 17.32 0.40 0.83
C SER A 34 16.69 1.79 0.66
N VAL A 35 16.30 2.15 -0.57
CA VAL A 35 15.56 3.39 -0.87
C VAL A 35 14.27 3.54 -0.07
N TYR A 36 13.67 2.44 0.41
CA TYR A 36 12.45 2.47 1.21
C TYR A 36 12.68 2.48 2.72
N PHE A 37 13.90 2.22 3.20
CA PHE A 37 14.14 2.16 4.64
C PHE A 37 13.95 3.52 5.35
N PRO A 38 14.36 4.66 4.77
CA PRO A 38 14.01 5.97 5.33
C PRO A 38 12.50 6.20 5.36
N LEU A 39 11.79 5.88 4.28
CA LEU A 39 10.33 5.98 4.23
C LEU A 39 9.66 5.12 5.31
N ALA A 40 10.05 3.86 5.43
CA ALA A 40 9.50 2.95 6.42
C ALA A 40 9.77 3.41 7.86
N SER A 41 10.99 3.88 8.14
CA SER A 41 11.35 4.43 9.47
C SER A 41 10.53 5.69 9.77
N TYR A 42 10.37 6.58 8.79
CA TYR A 42 9.55 7.78 8.93
C TYR A 42 8.09 7.47 9.26
N VAL A 43 7.47 6.53 8.54
CA VAL A 43 6.09 6.09 8.76
C VAL A 43 5.89 5.51 10.17
N GLN A 44 6.88 4.79 10.69
CA GLN A 44 6.85 4.19 12.03
C GLN A 44 7.04 5.22 13.14
N GLU A 45 7.95 6.19 12.96
CA GLU A 45 8.27 7.21 13.96
C GLU A 45 7.26 8.37 13.99
N TYR A 46 6.68 8.72 12.84
CA TYR A 46 5.81 9.89 12.67
C TYR A 46 4.48 9.51 12.00
N PRO A 47 3.58 8.82 12.72
CA PRO A 47 2.27 8.46 12.18
C PRO A 47 1.38 9.70 11.94
N GLY A 48 0.38 9.55 11.05
CA GLY A 48 -0.64 10.58 10.80
C GLY A 48 -0.47 11.38 9.51
N THR A 49 0.65 11.23 8.80
CA THR A 49 0.86 11.81 7.46
C THR A 49 0.79 10.72 6.39
N LEU A 50 0.01 10.96 5.32
CA LEU A 50 -0.06 10.06 4.18
C LEU A 50 1.24 10.13 3.37
N GLN A 51 1.91 9.01 3.17
CA GLN A 51 3.07 8.94 2.30
C GLN A 51 2.65 8.43 0.92
N ILE A 52 2.90 9.20 -0.14
CA ILE A 52 2.57 8.82 -1.51
C ILE A 52 3.86 8.50 -2.27
N VAL A 53 4.06 7.26 -2.66
CA VAL A 53 5.22 6.82 -3.44
C VAL A 53 4.85 6.78 -4.92
N ILE A 54 5.51 7.60 -5.73
CA ILE A 54 5.30 7.63 -7.18
C ILE A 54 6.43 6.88 -7.87
N ARG A 55 6.06 5.82 -8.61
CA ARG A 55 6.97 5.02 -9.44
C ARG A 55 6.68 5.25 -10.91
N GLU A 56 7.67 4.98 -11.75
CA GLU A 56 7.59 5.21 -13.20
C GLU A 56 6.42 4.47 -13.88
N ASN A 57 6.10 3.26 -13.42
CA ASN A 57 5.06 2.43 -14.02
C ASN A 57 4.46 1.40 -13.06
N SER A 58 3.39 0.74 -13.50
CA SER A 58 2.63 -0.27 -12.74
C SER A 58 3.51 -1.40 -12.19
N THR A 59 4.49 -1.89 -12.96
CA THR A 59 5.38 -2.96 -12.51
C THR A 59 6.26 -2.50 -11.36
N GLN A 60 6.90 -1.33 -11.50
CA GLN A 60 7.72 -0.76 -10.44
C GLN A 60 6.91 -0.39 -9.19
N ALA A 61 5.69 0.13 -9.36
CA ALA A 61 4.76 0.40 -8.26
C ALA A 61 4.38 -0.88 -7.51
N THR A 62 4.14 -1.98 -8.23
CA THR A 62 3.84 -3.29 -7.63
C THR A 62 5.02 -3.82 -6.82
N TYR A 63 6.25 -3.74 -7.37
CA TYR A 63 7.45 -4.12 -6.61
C TYR A 63 7.68 -3.24 -5.40
N ALA A 64 7.47 -1.92 -5.52
CA ALA A 64 7.57 -0.98 -4.41
C ALA A 64 6.57 -1.29 -3.30
N ALA A 65 5.30 -1.55 -3.65
CA ALA A 65 4.28 -1.96 -2.70
C ALA A 65 4.64 -3.28 -2.00
N GLY A 66 5.22 -4.24 -2.71
CA GLY A 66 5.73 -5.49 -2.12
C GLY A 66 6.83 -5.25 -1.08
N ASP A 67 7.89 -4.53 -1.46
CA ASP A 67 9.02 -4.20 -0.56
C ASP A 67 8.54 -3.42 0.67
N LEU A 68 7.63 -2.45 0.49
CA LEU A 68 7.08 -1.67 1.59
C LEU A 68 6.15 -2.47 2.49
N SER A 69 5.34 -3.39 1.93
CA SER A 69 4.45 -4.25 2.71
C SER A 69 5.23 -5.19 3.62
N VAL A 70 6.37 -5.68 3.15
CA VAL A 70 7.34 -6.42 3.97
C VAL A 70 7.74 -5.53 5.15
N LEU A 71 8.23 -4.31 4.91
CA LEU A 71 8.76 -3.44 5.96
C LEU A 71 7.74 -2.87 6.95
N LEU A 72 6.51 -2.62 6.50
CA LEU A 72 5.49 -1.87 7.25
C LEU A 72 4.25 -2.68 7.62
N GLY A 73 4.09 -3.87 7.07
CA GLY A 73 2.86 -4.65 7.13
C GLY A 73 1.90 -4.36 5.97
N PRO A 74 1.19 -5.37 5.45
CA PRO A 74 0.25 -5.20 4.33
C PRO A 74 -0.96 -4.31 4.66
N GLU A 75 -1.27 -4.11 5.93
CA GLU A 75 -2.36 -3.26 6.41
C GLU A 75 -2.08 -1.76 6.27
N ARG A 76 -0.82 -1.36 6.07
CA ARG A 76 -0.38 0.04 5.93
C ARG A 76 -0.07 0.46 4.50
N VAL A 77 0.04 -0.49 3.57
CA VAL A 77 0.56 -0.26 2.23
C VAL A 77 -0.51 -0.57 1.18
N PHE A 78 -0.91 0.45 0.43
CA PHE A 78 -1.97 0.36 -0.56
C PHE A 78 -1.43 0.69 -1.95
N LEU A 79 -1.61 -0.21 -2.91
CA LEU A 79 -1.34 0.07 -4.32
C LEU A 79 -2.56 0.79 -4.92
N PHE A 80 -2.32 1.93 -5.58
CA PHE A 80 -3.31 2.67 -6.35
C PHE A 80 -3.00 2.53 -7.86
N PRO A 81 -3.61 1.54 -8.54
CA PRO A 81 -3.36 1.32 -9.97
C PRO A 81 -4.28 2.19 -10.86
N ALA A 82 -4.01 2.18 -12.15
CA ALA A 82 -4.96 2.58 -13.18
C ALA A 82 -6.15 1.60 -13.20
N SER A 83 -7.38 2.02 -13.53
CA SER A 83 -8.55 1.12 -13.55
C SER A 83 -8.62 0.17 -14.75
N PHE A 84 -7.62 0.23 -15.64
CA PHE A 84 -7.53 -0.55 -16.88
C PHE A 84 -6.16 -1.22 -17.04
N ARG A 85 -6.14 -2.40 -17.67
CA ARG A 85 -4.94 -3.00 -18.25
C ARG A 85 -4.74 -2.56 -19.70
N GLY A 86 -3.49 -2.48 -20.15
CA GLY A 86 -3.14 -2.10 -21.52
C GLY A 86 -3.06 -0.59 -21.72
N THR A 87 -2.80 -0.13 -22.94
CA THR A 87 -2.59 1.30 -23.28
C THR A 87 -3.39 1.69 -24.52
N GLY A 88 -3.91 2.91 -24.54
CA GLY A 88 -4.68 3.44 -25.67
C GLY A 88 -5.83 2.51 -26.07
N LYS A 89 -5.81 2.00 -27.31
CA LYS A 89 -6.88 1.18 -27.89
C LYS A 89 -6.99 -0.24 -27.32
N THR A 90 -5.97 -0.72 -26.61
CA THR A 90 -6.01 -2.05 -25.96
C THR A 90 -6.44 -1.99 -24.50
N ALA A 91 -6.77 -0.79 -24.00
CA ALA A 91 -7.22 -0.58 -22.63
C ALA A 91 -8.50 -1.37 -22.35
N ARG A 92 -8.47 -2.21 -21.31
CA ARG A 92 -9.64 -2.97 -20.85
C ARG A 92 -9.81 -2.80 -19.35
N PRO A 93 -11.04 -2.57 -18.86
CA PRO A 93 -11.30 -2.49 -17.42
C PRO A 93 -10.79 -3.73 -16.71
N ASP A 94 -10.22 -3.55 -15.52
CA ASP A 94 -9.80 -4.65 -14.66
C ASP A 94 -10.47 -4.51 -13.29
N ALA A 95 -11.29 -5.51 -12.94
CA ALA A 95 -12.04 -5.52 -11.69
C ALA A 95 -11.13 -5.52 -10.46
N SER A 96 -9.99 -6.24 -10.52
CA SER A 96 -9.02 -6.25 -9.41
C SER A 96 -8.37 -4.88 -9.23
N PHE A 97 -8.06 -4.15 -10.30
CA PHE A 97 -7.55 -2.79 -10.19
C PHE A 97 -8.57 -1.80 -9.66
N GLN A 98 -9.85 -1.94 -10.04
CA GLN A 98 -10.91 -1.11 -9.49
C GLN A 98 -11.07 -1.33 -7.98
N VAL A 99 -11.00 -2.58 -7.53
CA VAL A 99 -10.99 -2.93 -6.11
C VAL A 99 -9.80 -2.32 -5.39
N GLN A 100 -8.58 -2.50 -5.92
CA GLN A 100 -7.37 -1.91 -5.33
C GLN A 100 -7.47 -0.38 -5.23
N ARG A 101 -7.96 0.31 -6.27
CA ARG A 101 -8.21 1.75 -6.24
C ARG A 101 -9.18 2.14 -5.14
N ALA A 102 -10.27 1.40 -4.99
CA ALA A 102 -11.28 1.71 -4.00
C ALA A 102 -10.81 1.46 -2.56
N MET A 103 -10.10 0.36 -2.32
CA MET A 103 -9.42 0.10 -1.06
C MET A 103 -8.43 1.22 -0.73
N ALA A 104 -7.58 1.59 -1.68
CA ALA A 104 -6.59 2.65 -1.52
C ALA A 104 -7.23 4.02 -1.20
N LEU A 105 -8.30 4.40 -1.91
CA LEU A 105 -8.99 5.67 -1.66
C LEU A 105 -9.69 5.69 -0.30
N GLN A 106 -10.42 4.62 0.04
CA GLN A 106 -11.00 4.48 1.38
C GLN A 106 -9.91 4.62 2.45
N ALA A 107 -8.75 4.05 2.17
CA ALA A 107 -7.65 4.07 3.10
C ALA A 107 -7.05 5.46 3.27
N VAL A 108 -6.83 6.16 2.17
CA VAL A 108 -6.40 7.56 2.10
C VAL A 108 -7.35 8.50 2.84
N PHE A 109 -8.66 8.42 2.59
CA PHE A 109 -9.63 9.33 3.20
C PHE A 109 -9.76 9.08 4.72
N ASN A 110 -9.67 7.83 5.16
CA ASN A 110 -9.73 7.48 6.59
C ASN A 110 -8.40 7.66 7.35
N THR A 111 -7.33 8.16 6.72
CA THR A 111 -5.97 8.23 7.31
C THR A 111 -5.97 8.97 8.67
N LYS A 112 -6.71 10.09 8.78
CA LYS A 112 -6.75 10.88 10.02
C LYS A 112 -7.41 10.13 11.19
N ALA A 113 -8.42 9.31 10.90
CA ALA A 113 -9.11 8.52 11.92
C ALA A 113 -8.26 7.35 12.40
N ARG A 114 -7.41 6.79 11.53
CA ARG A 114 -6.60 5.61 11.83
C ARG A 114 -5.45 5.86 12.80
N GLN A 115 -4.96 7.10 12.93
CA GLN A 115 -3.76 7.44 13.73
C GLN A 115 -2.53 6.57 13.43
N GLU A 116 -2.49 5.95 12.25
CA GLU A 116 -1.39 5.12 11.77
C GLU A 116 -0.77 5.76 10.53
N GLY A 117 0.54 5.56 10.35
CA GLY A 117 1.23 5.99 9.14
C GLY A 117 0.83 5.08 7.96
N MET A 118 0.42 5.69 6.86
CA MET A 118 -0.08 5.00 5.67
C MET A 118 0.78 5.29 4.46
N VAL A 119 0.97 4.27 3.62
CA VAL A 119 1.72 4.40 2.37
C VAL A 119 0.84 4.04 1.19
N LEU A 120 0.67 4.99 0.30
CA LEU A 120 0.02 4.82 -0.99
C LEU A 120 1.09 4.72 -2.08
N VAL A 121 1.09 3.65 -2.86
CA VAL A 121 2.04 3.46 -3.96
C VAL A 121 1.30 3.60 -5.29
N THR A 122 1.80 4.43 -6.19
CA THR A 122 1.13 4.78 -7.45
C THR A 122 2.15 5.07 -8.56
N TYR A 123 1.67 5.46 -9.73
CA TYR A 123 2.46 5.81 -10.91
C TYR A 123 1.70 6.83 -11.79
N PRO A 124 2.38 7.61 -12.66
CA PRO A 124 1.79 8.74 -13.38
C PRO A 124 0.45 8.43 -14.07
N LYS A 125 0.37 7.35 -14.85
CA LYS A 125 -0.86 6.96 -15.55
C LYS A 125 -2.05 6.67 -14.61
N ALA A 126 -1.82 6.20 -13.39
CA ALA A 126 -2.89 5.99 -12.42
C ALA A 126 -3.41 7.30 -11.81
N LEU A 127 -2.56 8.33 -11.76
CA LEU A 127 -2.86 9.67 -11.24
C LEU A 127 -3.67 10.52 -12.24
N GLU A 128 -3.54 10.25 -13.54
CA GLU A 128 -4.35 10.88 -14.60
C GLU A 128 -5.85 10.54 -14.47
N GLU A 129 -6.17 9.40 -13.86
CA GLU A 129 -7.55 9.00 -13.63
C GLU A 129 -8.14 9.72 -12.42
N GLY A 130 -9.14 10.56 -12.69
CA GLY A 130 -9.85 11.30 -11.67
C GLY A 130 -10.48 10.42 -10.59
N ILE A 131 -10.54 10.98 -9.39
CA ILE A 131 -11.15 10.41 -8.20
C ILE A 131 -12.36 11.27 -7.78
N PRO A 132 -13.28 10.72 -6.97
CA PRO A 132 -14.32 11.52 -6.33
C PRO A 132 -13.68 12.68 -5.55
N ALA A 133 -14.25 13.87 -5.70
CA ALA A 133 -13.76 15.05 -5.00
C ALA A 133 -14.07 14.93 -3.50
N GLY A 134 -13.12 15.28 -2.63
CA GLY A 134 -13.27 15.41 -1.17
C GLY A 134 -13.90 14.23 -0.43
N SER A 135 -14.27 14.47 0.84
CA SER A 135 -14.92 13.57 1.83
C SER A 135 -16.22 12.87 1.39
N HIS A 136 -16.57 12.91 0.11
CA HIS A 136 -17.77 12.31 -0.45
C HIS A 136 -17.76 10.79 -0.35
N LEU A 137 -16.60 10.14 -0.44
CA LEU A 137 -16.50 8.69 -0.25
C LEU A 137 -16.92 8.23 1.16
N GLU A 138 -16.60 9.01 2.21
CA GLU A 138 -17.06 8.69 3.58
C GLU A 138 -18.57 8.93 3.74
N LYS A 139 -19.09 10.01 3.15
CA LYS A 139 -20.53 10.34 3.23
C LYS A 139 -21.42 9.42 2.42
N GLU A 140 -20.88 8.83 1.35
CA GLU A 140 -21.59 7.93 0.46
C GLU A 140 -21.37 6.46 0.83
N ALA A 141 -20.44 6.14 1.74
CA ALA A 141 -20.26 4.80 2.27
C ALA A 141 -21.45 4.40 3.16
N MET A 142 -21.99 3.20 2.95
CA MET A 142 -22.98 2.62 3.86
C MET A 142 -22.33 1.51 4.70
N SER A 143 -22.16 1.79 5.99
CA SER A 143 -21.76 0.77 6.97
C SER A 143 -22.96 -0.09 7.37
N LEU A 144 -22.78 -1.40 7.36
CA LEU A 144 -23.78 -2.38 7.77
C LEU A 144 -23.18 -3.35 8.79
N SER A 145 -23.96 -3.66 9.83
CA SER A 145 -23.59 -4.63 10.86
C SER A 145 -24.83 -5.43 11.30
N PRO A 146 -24.65 -6.63 11.88
CA PRO A 146 -25.75 -7.37 12.49
C PRO A 146 -26.49 -6.53 13.55
N GLY A 147 -27.82 -6.58 13.54
CA GLY A 147 -28.73 -5.76 14.36
C GLY A 147 -29.08 -4.40 13.75
N TYR A 148 -28.47 -4.00 12.63
CA TYR A 148 -28.82 -2.76 11.93
C TYR A 148 -30.20 -2.90 11.26
N VAL A 149 -31.08 -1.93 11.50
CA VAL A 149 -32.44 -1.90 10.95
C VAL A 149 -32.45 -1.11 9.65
N VAL A 150 -32.60 -1.81 8.52
CA VAL A 150 -32.70 -1.25 7.18
C VAL A 150 -33.58 -2.13 6.31
N SER A 151 -34.51 -1.52 5.58
CA SER A 151 -35.40 -2.27 4.69
C SER A 151 -34.66 -2.71 3.42
N HIS A 152 -35.14 -3.82 2.84
CA HIS A 152 -34.61 -4.33 1.58
C HIS A 152 -34.72 -3.29 0.45
N GLU A 153 -35.83 -2.53 0.42
CA GLU A 153 -36.07 -1.54 -0.63
C GLU A 153 -35.12 -0.35 -0.49
N PHE A 154 -34.86 0.13 0.73
CA PHE A 154 -33.89 1.21 0.96
C PHE A 154 -32.47 0.79 0.57
N LEU A 155 -32.02 -0.41 0.99
CA LEU A 155 -30.69 -0.89 0.62
C LEU A 155 -30.57 -1.07 -0.90
N LYS A 156 -31.63 -1.54 -1.57
CA LYS A 156 -31.69 -1.67 -3.02
C LYS A 156 -31.62 -0.31 -3.72
N GLU A 157 -32.36 0.70 -3.25
CA GLU A 157 -32.31 2.07 -3.77
C GLU A 157 -30.90 2.64 -3.66
N TYR A 158 -30.28 2.52 -2.47
CA TYR A 158 -28.90 2.93 -2.24
C TYR A 158 -27.91 2.25 -3.21
N LEU A 159 -28.05 0.93 -3.42
CA LEU A 159 -27.20 0.19 -4.35
C LEU A 159 -27.36 0.68 -5.79
N PHE A 160 -28.58 0.99 -6.23
CA PHE A 160 -28.82 1.57 -7.56
C PHE A 160 -28.22 2.97 -7.71
N GLU A 161 -28.44 3.85 -6.74
CA GLU A 161 -27.85 5.20 -6.73
C GLU A 161 -26.32 5.14 -6.74
N SER A 162 -25.75 4.15 -6.05
CA SER A 162 -24.33 3.83 -6.00
C SER A 162 -23.77 3.15 -7.26
N GLN A 163 -24.58 3.02 -8.33
CA GLN A 163 -24.24 2.39 -9.61
C GLN A 163 -23.90 0.90 -9.51
N PHE A 164 -24.51 0.15 -8.59
CA PHE A 164 -24.45 -1.30 -8.62
C PHE A 164 -25.43 -1.87 -9.66
N GLU A 165 -25.03 -2.98 -10.28
CA GLU A 165 -25.83 -3.69 -11.25
C GLU A 165 -26.60 -4.84 -10.58
N LYS A 166 -27.92 -4.87 -10.76
CA LYS A 166 -28.75 -5.98 -10.29
C LYS A 166 -28.60 -7.17 -11.24
N THR A 167 -28.23 -8.32 -10.69
CA THR A 167 -28.00 -9.57 -11.42
C THR A 167 -28.75 -10.73 -10.76
N ASP A 168 -28.83 -11.87 -11.45
CA ASP A 168 -29.39 -13.09 -10.87
C ASP A 168 -28.40 -13.74 -9.89
N PHE A 169 -27.10 -13.71 -10.21
CA PHE A 169 -25.99 -14.25 -9.43
C PHE A 169 -24.85 -13.24 -9.41
N VAL A 170 -24.34 -12.95 -8.22
CA VAL A 170 -23.21 -12.04 -8.03
C VAL A 170 -21.91 -12.77 -8.37
N SER A 171 -21.16 -12.25 -9.34
CA SER A 171 -19.87 -12.79 -9.78
C SER A 171 -18.74 -11.76 -9.80
N GLU A 172 -19.05 -10.49 -10.02
CA GLU A 172 -18.06 -9.40 -10.19
C GLU A 172 -18.34 -8.22 -9.24
N PRO A 173 -17.30 -7.45 -8.84
CA PRO A 173 -17.46 -6.21 -8.09
C PRO A 173 -18.43 -5.25 -8.77
N GLY A 174 -19.28 -4.60 -7.96
CA GLY A 174 -20.34 -3.72 -8.43
C GLY A 174 -21.66 -4.43 -8.73
N GLN A 175 -21.78 -5.73 -8.49
CA GLN A 175 -23.03 -6.47 -8.69
C GLN A 175 -23.74 -6.74 -7.36
N PHE A 176 -25.07 -6.84 -7.42
CA PHE A 176 -25.89 -7.34 -6.32
C PHE A 176 -27.04 -8.22 -6.82
N ALA A 177 -27.54 -9.10 -5.96
CA ALA A 177 -28.69 -9.96 -6.21
C ALA A 177 -29.59 -10.01 -4.96
N ILE A 178 -30.90 -10.08 -5.17
CA ILE A 178 -31.89 -10.15 -4.07
C ILE A 178 -32.65 -11.48 -4.20
N ARG A 179 -32.69 -12.26 -3.12
CA ARG A 179 -33.38 -13.56 -3.08
C ARG A 179 -34.13 -13.73 -1.76
N GLY A 180 -35.41 -13.37 -1.75
CA GLY A 180 -36.21 -13.43 -0.52
C GLY A 180 -35.61 -12.54 0.55
N SER A 181 -35.16 -13.13 1.66
CA SER A 181 -34.60 -12.44 2.83
C SER A 181 -33.09 -12.23 2.77
N ILE A 182 -32.45 -12.46 1.63
CA ILE A 182 -31.00 -12.27 1.48
C ILE A 182 -30.69 -11.29 0.36
N ILE A 183 -29.65 -10.48 0.58
CA ILE A 183 -29.04 -9.63 -0.42
C ILE A 183 -27.57 -10.03 -0.54
N ASP A 184 -27.22 -10.56 -1.71
CA ASP A 184 -25.82 -10.79 -2.09
C ASP A 184 -25.30 -9.52 -2.76
N VAL A 185 -24.13 -9.03 -2.35
CA VAL A 185 -23.52 -7.81 -2.89
C VAL A 185 -22.01 -7.95 -2.97
N PHE A 186 -21.43 -7.57 -4.10
CA PHE A 186 -19.98 -7.49 -4.28
C PHE A 186 -19.57 -6.02 -4.31
N SER A 187 -19.09 -5.48 -3.19
CA SER A 187 -18.65 -4.08 -3.10
C SER A 187 -17.53 -3.78 -4.09
N TYR A 188 -17.51 -2.56 -4.64
CA TYR A 188 -16.42 -2.07 -5.49
C TYR A 188 -15.06 -2.03 -4.79
N SER A 189 -15.04 -2.10 -3.46
CA SER A 189 -13.85 -1.97 -2.61
C SER A 189 -13.39 -3.26 -1.95
N GLU A 190 -13.97 -4.39 -2.34
CA GLU A 190 -13.74 -5.66 -1.67
C GLU A 190 -13.24 -6.72 -2.63
N ASN A 191 -12.47 -7.67 -2.10
CA ASN A 191 -11.97 -8.80 -2.88
C ASN A 191 -12.91 -10.00 -2.87
N ARG A 192 -13.96 -9.99 -2.04
CA ARG A 192 -14.98 -11.04 -1.96
C ARG A 192 -16.37 -10.44 -1.72
N PRO A 193 -17.43 -11.09 -2.21
CA PRO A 193 -18.79 -10.63 -2.01
C PRO A 193 -19.32 -10.99 -0.62
N TYR A 194 -20.34 -10.24 -0.20
CA TYR A 194 -21.07 -10.40 1.05
C TYR A 194 -22.48 -10.91 0.80
N ARG A 195 -22.95 -11.80 1.67
CA ARG A 195 -24.34 -12.22 1.80
C ARG A 195 -24.89 -11.62 3.08
N ILE A 196 -25.86 -10.72 2.94
CA ILE A 196 -26.54 -10.04 4.03
C ILE A 196 -27.86 -10.77 4.26
N ASN A 197 -28.01 -11.43 5.41
CA ASN A 197 -29.23 -12.13 5.78
C ASN A 197 -30.10 -11.22 6.64
N PHE A 198 -31.38 -11.12 6.28
CA PHE A 198 -32.36 -10.28 6.98
C PHE A 198 -33.39 -11.12 7.73
N PHE A 199 -33.85 -10.57 8.85
CA PHE A 199 -35.08 -10.96 9.53
C PHE A 199 -36.04 -9.77 9.54
N GLY A 200 -36.99 -9.74 8.59
CA GLY A 200 -37.80 -8.55 8.34
C GLY A 200 -36.93 -7.41 7.78
N ASP A 201 -36.86 -6.30 8.51
CA ASP A 201 -36.03 -5.13 8.18
C ASP A 201 -34.78 -5.04 9.07
N GLU A 202 -34.39 -6.11 9.76
CA GLU A 202 -33.17 -6.16 10.57
C GLU A 202 -32.15 -7.10 9.95
N ILE A 203 -30.88 -6.69 9.93
CA ILE A 203 -29.78 -7.55 9.48
C ILE A 203 -29.48 -8.58 10.58
N GLU A 204 -29.71 -9.87 10.31
CA GLU A 204 -29.43 -10.96 11.25
C GLU A 204 -27.92 -11.27 11.29
N ASN A 205 -27.30 -11.45 10.12
CA ASN A 205 -25.87 -11.67 10.00
C ASN A 205 -25.37 -11.32 8.60
N ILE A 206 -24.05 -11.15 8.50
CA ILE A 206 -23.35 -10.84 7.25
C ILE A 206 -22.24 -11.86 7.07
N ARG A 207 -22.16 -12.50 5.89
CA ARG A 207 -21.16 -13.52 5.58
C ARG A 207 -20.40 -13.20 4.30
N VAL A 208 -19.10 -13.44 4.29
CA VAL A 208 -18.35 -13.57 3.03
C VAL A 208 -18.77 -14.87 2.35
N PHE A 209 -18.93 -14.88 1.03
CA PHE A 209 -19.16 -16.11 0.27
C PHE A 209 -18.23 -16.23 -0.93
N ASP A 210 -18.02 -17.45 -1.41
CA ASP A 210 -17.23 -17.71 -2.61
C ASP A 210 -18.09 -17.49 -3.86
N GLN A 211 -17.70 -16.58 -4.75
CA GLN A 211 -18.52 -16.25 -5.93
C GLN A 211 -18.68 -17.39 -6.95
N ASN A 212 -17.80 -18.40 -6.94
CA ASN A 212 -17.87 -19.52 -7.87
C ASN A 212 -18.78 -20.63 -7.34
N THR A 213 -18.68 -20.95 -6.05
CA THR A 213 -19.47 -22.01 -5.41
C THR A 213 -20.77 -21.51 -4.78
N GLN A 214 -20.88 -20.19 -4.56
CA GLN A 214 -22.00 -19.50 -3.91
C GLN A 214 -22.23 -19.90 -2.43
N LEU A 215 -21.23 -20.54 -1.81
CA LEU A 215 -21.24 -20.99 -0.42
C LEU A 215 -20.63 -19.93 0.50
N SER A 216 -21.28 -19.69 1.64
CA SER A 216 -20.76 -18.83 2.69
C SER A 216 -19.50 -19.43 3.34
N ILE A 217 -18.58 -18.57 3.75
CA ILE A 217 -17.26 -18.94 4.27
C ILE A 217 -17.11 -18.49 5.72
N GLU A 218 -17.17 -17.17 5.97
CA GLU A 218 -16.91 -16.58 7.28
C GLU A 218 -17.88 -15.43 7.56
N GLU A 219 -18.19 -15.21 8.84
CA GLU A 219 -19.04 -14.10 9.28
C GLU A 219 -18.25 -12.81 9.43
N ARG A 220 -18.92 -11.68 9.14
CA ARG A 220 -18.40 -10.33 9.30
C ARG A 220 -19.23 -9.58 10.34
N LYS A 221 -18.54 -8.92 11.26
CA LYS A 221 -19.17 -8.08 12.29
C LYS A 221 -19.63 -6.74 11.73
N GLU A 222 -18.98 -6.28 10.69
CA GLU A 222 -19.27 -5.03 10.00
C GLU A 222 -18.75 -5.11 8.57
N ILE A 223 -19.45 -4.47 7.64
CA ILE A 223 -19.00 -4.24 6.27
C ILE A 223 -19.27 -2.79 5.88
N SER A 224 -18.54 -2.31 4.86
CA SER A 224 -18.78 -1.00 4.24
C SER A 224 -19.06 -1.19 2.75
N LEU A 225 -20.23 -0.75 2.30
CA LEU A 225 -20.55 -0.70 0.89
C LEU A 225 -20.10 0.67 0.35
N LEU A 226 -19.25 0.64 -0.68
CA LEU A 226 -18.74 1.85 -1.32
C LEU A 226 -19.35 2.01 -2.72
N PRO A 227 -19.73 3.23 -3.11
CA PRO A 227 -20.27 3.49 -4.44
C PRO A 227 -19.20 3.33 -5.51
N LYS A 228 -19.63 3.27 -6.78
CA LYS A 228 -18.71 3.25 -7.90
C LYS A 228 -17.88 4.54 -7.93
N ILE A 229 -16.57 4.39 -7.77
CA ILE A 229 -15.64 5.50 -7.78
C ILE A 229 -15.60 6.14 -9.16
N LYS A 230 -16.16 7.35 -9.26
CA LYS A 230 -16.04 8.25 -10.41
C LYS A 230 -15.92 9.68 -9.90
N GLY A 231 -14.99 10.43 -10.46
CA GLY A 231 -14.91 11.87 -10.23
C GLY A 231 -13.86 12.50 -11.12
N ALA A 232 -13.81 13.83 -11.06
CA ALA A 232 -12.86 14.65 -11.81
C ALA A 232 -11.74 15.22 -10.93
N GLY A 233 -11.75 14.93 -9.62
CA GLY A 233 -10.73 15.40 -8.69
C GLY A 233 -9.41 14.67 -8.94
N LEU A 234 -8.29 15.35 -8.74
CA LEU A 234 -6.96 14.74 -8.87
C LEU A 234 -6.48 14.27 -7.50
N LEU A 235 -5.99 13.03 -7.41
CA LEU A 235 -5.58 12.42 -6.13
C LEU A 235 -4.60 13.30 -5.33
N LEU A 236 -3.59 13.88 -6.01
CA LEU A 236 -2.59 14.71 -5.35
C LEU A 236 -3.17 16.05 -4.86
N GLU A 237 -4.18 16.61 -5.55
CA GLU A 237 -4.86 17.83 -5.09
C GLU A 237 -5.72 17.55 -3.87
N GLU A 238 -6.49 16.46 -3.90
CA GLU A 238 -7.39 16.04 -2.81
C GLU A 238 -6.64 15.67 -1.53
N THR A 239 -5.40 15.20 -1.66
CA THR A 239 -4.55 14.78 -0.53
C THR A 239 -3.53 15.81 -0.10
N ALA A 240 -3.45 16.95 -0.80
CA ALA A 240 -2.33 17.89 -0.69
C ALA A 240 -2.08 18.43 0.74
N GLN A 241 -3.12 18.51 1.57
CA GLN A 241 -3.04 19.07 2.92
C GLN A 241 -2.38 18.13 3.94
N ASN A 242 -2.28 16.83 3.65
CA ASN A 242 -1.78 15.83 4.61
C ASN A 242 -0.90 14.77 3.95
N ALA A 243 -0.39 15.03 2.76
CA ALA A 243 0.44 14.11 2.01
C ALA A 243 1.89 14.59 1.92
N VAL A 244 2.81 13.62 1.87
CA VAL A 244 4.21 13.80 1.47
C VAL A 244 4.46 12.88 0.29
N VAL A 245 5.03 13.40 -0.79
CA VAL A 245 5.34 12.60 -1.98
C VAL A 245 6.79 12.12 -1.93
N TRP A 246 6.99 10.83 -2.16
CA TRP A 246 8.28 10.20 -2.36
C TRP A 246 8.42 9.88 -3.84
N SER A 247 9.22 10.68 -4.55
CA SER A 247 9.37 10.58 -5.99
C SER A 247 10.74 10.05 -6.38
N PHE A 248 10.74 9.21 -7.42
CA PHE A 248 11.94 8.69 -8.08
C PHE A 248 12.20 9.39 -9.42
N GLU A 249 11.36 10.37 -9.77
CA GLU A 249 11.43 11.12 -11.02
C GLU A 249 12.14 12.47 -10.78
N GLU A 250 12.60 13.09 -11.86
CA GLU A 250 13.23 14.42 -11.83
C GLU A 250 12.22 15.55 -12.02
N ASP A 251 11.07 15.24 -12.60
CA ASP A 251 10.00 16.19 -12.92
C ASP A 251 8.90 16.12 -11.86
N PHE A 252 8.57 17.28 -11.30
CA PHE A 252 7.55 17.44 -10.26
C PHE A 252 6.43 18.40 -10.68
N GLU A 253 6.33 18.79 -11.96
CA GLU A 253 5.33 19.75 -12.45
C GLU A 253 3.89 19.31 -12.18
N HIS A 254 3.66 17.99 -12.15
CA HIS A 254 2.36 17.38 -11.87
C HIS A 254 2.04 17.28 -10.36
N ILE A 255 2.99 17.61 -9.47
CA ILE A 255 2.80 17.58 -8.02
C ILE A 255 2.42 18.99 -7.55
N PRO A 256 1.29 19.17 -6.84
CA PRO A 256 0.90 20.48 -6.32
C PRO A 256 1.99 21.08 -5.43
N SER A 257 2.26 22.38 -5.58
CA SER A 257 3.34 23.06 -4.85
C SER A 257 3.16 23.08 -3.32
N SER A 258 1.96 22.82 -2.83
CA SER A 258 1.66 22.64 -1.41
C SER A 258 2.13 21.30 -0.84
N VAL A 259 2.52 20.35 -1.68
CA VAL A 259 2.92 19.00 -1.26
C VAL A 259 4.44 18.90 -1.18
N PRO A 260 5.01 18.59 -0.01
CA PRO A 260 6.45 18.38 0.12
C PRO A 260 6.88 17.11 -0.62
N VAL A 261 8.02 17.18 -1.31
CA VAL A 261 8.58 16.07 -2.07
C VAL A 261 9.91 15.60 -1.47
N VAL A 262 10.00 14.34 -1.10
CA VAL A 262 11.27 13.66 -0.81
C VAL A 262 11.72 12.94 -2.08
N ALA A 263 12.82 13.42 -2.68
CA ALA A 263 13.32 12.91 -3.95
C ALA A 263 14.42 11.86 -3.72
N LEU A 264 14.27 10.67 -4.30
CA LEU A 264 15.24 9.58 -4.18
C LEU A 264 16.30 9.57 -5.29
N TYR A 265 16.40 10.67 -6.05
CA TYR A 265 17.25 10.79 -7.23
C TYR A 265 18.57 11.54 -6.94
N PRO A 266 19.72 11.04 -7.43
CA PRO A 266 21.04 11.55 -7.05
C PRO A 266 21.45 12.92 -7.64
N VAL A 267 20.70 13.50 -8.58
CA VAL A 267 21.20 14.62 -9.43
C VAL A 267 20.79 16.02 -8.95
N LEU A 268 19.98 16.16 -7.90
CA LEU A 268 19.71 17.47 -7.29
C LEU A 268 20.91 17.89 -6.41
N LYS A 269 21.94 18.44 -7.05
CA LYS A 269 23.25 18.71 -6.42
C LYS A 269 23.23 19.89 -5.44
N ASP A 270 22.41 20.89 -5.69
CA ASP A 270 22.47 22.18 -4.99
C ASP A 270 21.38 22.37 -3.91
N LEU A 271 20.60 21.31 -3.60
CA LEU A 271 19.59 21.34 -2.54
C LEU A 271 20.10 20.73 -1.23
N PRO A 272 19.59 21.18 -0.06
CA PRO A 272 19.76 20.48 1.20
C PRO A 272 19.28 19.03 1.08
N HIS A 273 20.07 18.06 1.53
CA HIS A 273 19.83 16.64 1.27
C HIS A 273 20.25 15.74 2.43
N GLY A 274 19.55 14.62 2.60
CA GLY A 274 19.92 13.55 3.52
C GLY A 274 20.95 12.61 2.88
N VAL A 275 21.95 12.15 3.66
CA VAL A 275 22.99 11.23 3.17
C VAL A 275 22.99 9.94 3.96
N TYR A 276 22.73 8.84 3.27
CA TYR A 276 22.84 7.49 3.81
C TYR A 276 24.11 6.80 3.32
N ARG A 277 24.72 6.00 4.19
CA ARG A 277 25.95 5.25 3.90
C ARG A 277 25.62 3.81 3.56
N THR A 278 24.95 3.59 2.42
CA THR A 278 24.68 2.23 1.93
C THR A 278 25.68 1.81 0.86
N SER A 279 25.90 0.52 0.72
CA SER A 279 26.62 -0.07 -0.40
C SER A 279 25.79 -1.23 -0.97
N PRO A 280 25.75 -1.42 -2.30
CA PRO A 280 25.09 -2.58 -2.89
C PRO A 280 25.58 -3.89 -2.28
N GLN A 281 24.68 -4.85 -2.11
CA GLN A 281 25.06 -6.18 -1.66
C GLN A 281 25.97 -6.85 -2.71
N PRO A 282 27.12 -7.41 -2.31
CA PRO A 282 27.97 -8.16 -3.22
C PRO A 282 27.24 -9.38 -3.79
N VAL A 283 27.52 -9.70 -5.05
CA VAL A 283 26.96 -10.89 -5.69
C VAL A 283 27.86 -12.08 -5.40
N PHE A 284 27.34 -13.07 -4.66
CA PHE A 284 28.11 -14.27 -4.28
C PHE A 284 27.96 -15.45 -5.25
N ASN A 285 26.88 -15.51 -6.06
CA ASN A 285 26.64 -16.59 -7.04
C ASN A 285 26.81 -18.01 -6.48
N LYS A 286 26.28 -18.29 -5.29
CA LYS A 286 26.43 -19.57 -4.54
C LYS A 286 27.88 -19.90 -4.10
N ASN A 287 28.82 -18.96 -4.21
CA ASN A 287 30.15 -19.11 -3.63
C ASN A 287 30.14 -18.71 -2.15
N PHE A 288 29.97 -19.72 -1.29
CA PHE A 288 29.90 -19.52 0.17
C PHE A 288 31.23 -19.13 0.80
N GLN A 289 32.37 -19.40 0.15
CA GLN A 289 33.67 -18.92 0.64
C GLN A 289 33.75 -17.39 0.52
N LEU A 290 33.30 -16.81 -0.59
CA LEU A 290 33.23 -15.35 -0.75
C LEU A 290 32.26 -14.72 0.26
N LEU A 291 31.14 -15.39 0.55
CA LEU A 291 30.19 -14.93 1.57
C LEU A 291 30.85 -14.89 2.97
N VAL A 292 31.53 -15.97 3.37
CA VAL A 292 32.25 -16.04 4.65
C VAL A 292 33.32 -14.94 4.75
N GLN A 293 34.12 -14.76 3.70
CA GLN A 293 35.16 -13.72 3.66
C GLN A 293 34.57 -12.31 3.78
N ASP A 294 33.44 -12.03 3.11
CA ASP A 294 32.77 -10.73 3.23
C ASP A 294 32.22 -10.52 4.65
N ILE A 295 31.56 -11.53 5.24
CA ILE A 295 31.05 -11.46 6.62
C ILE A 295 32.18 -11.13 7.61
N GLU A 296 33.32 -11.83 7.53
CA GLU A 296 34.48 -11.60 8.40
C GLU A 296 35.04 -10.20 8.23
N LYS A 297 35.27 -9.79 6.98
CA LYS A 297 35.76 -8.45 6.66
C LYS A 297 34.83 -7.37 7.21
N ARG A 298 33.51 -7.53 7.11
CA ARG A 298 32.53 -6.57 7.65
C ARG A 298 32.58 -6.51 9.17
N LYS A 299 32.69 -7.66 9.85
CA LYS A 299 32.88 -7.71 11.30
C LYS A 299 34.18 -7.04 11.75
N GLU A 300 35.28 -7.25 11.02
CA GLU A 300 36.57 -6.58 11.27
C GLU A 300 36.48 -5.06 11.09
N MET A 301 35.65 -4.60 10.14
CA MET A 301 35.33 -3.19 9.96
C MET A 301 34.38 -2.62 11.04
N GLY A 302 33.95 -3.45 12.01
CA GLY A 302 33.10 -3.05 13.12
C GLY A 302 31.60 -3.06 12.82
N TYR A 303 31.16 -3.70 11.74
CA TYR A 303 29.73 -3.85 11.44
C TYR A 303 29.12 -5.03 12.20
N ASP A 304 27.91 -4.83 12.71
CA ASP A 304 27.01 -5.93 13.03
C ASP A 304 26.49 -6.54 11.72
N VAL A 305 26.68 -7.86 11.57
CA VAL A 305 26.29 -8.58 10.35
C VAL A 305 25.14 -9.52 10.67
N PHE A 306 24.04 -9.35 9.94
CA PHE A 306 22.85 -10.20 10.03
C PHE A 306 22.63 -10.90 8.69
N VAL A 307 22.18 -12.16 8.74
CA VAL A 307 21.65 -12.86 7.58
C VAL A 307 20.13 -12.99 7.72
N LEU A 308 19.41 -12.48 6.73
CA LEU A 308 17.95 -12.63 6.66
C LEU A 308 17.61 -13.99 6.05
N CYS A 309 16.78 -14.77 6.73
CA CYS A 309 16.29 -16.06 6.25
C CYS A 309 14.77 -16.12 6.37
N GLU A 310 14.12 -16.72 5.39
CA GLU A 310 12.66 -16.84 5.37
C GLU A 310 12.15 -17.90 6.34
N ASN A 311 12.99 -18.89 6.67
CA ASN A 311 12.62 -19.98 7.56
C ASN A 311 13.84 -20.67 8.19
N LYS A 312 13.58 -21.44 9.25
CA LYS A 312 14.59 -22.18 10.03
C LYS A 312 15.37 -23.22 9.21
N ASN A 313 14.78 -23.78 8.15
CA ASN A 313 15.49 -24.76 7.31
C ASN A 313 16.60 -24.08 6.49
N GLN A 314 16.39 -22.84 6.03
CA GLN A 314 17.44 -22.06 5.35
C GLN A 314 18.58 -21.71 6.32
N THR A 315 18.23 -21.30 7.54
CA THR A 315 19.22 -21.02 8.61
C THR A 315 20.08 -22.23 8.90
N LYS A 316 19.47 -23.39 9.17
CA LYS A 316 20.21 -24.63 9.44
C LYS A 316 21.13 -25.02 8.27
N ARG A 317 20.65 -24.89 7.04
CA ARG A 317 21.47 -25.18 5.85
C ARG A 317 22.68 -24.27 5.74
N LEU A 318 22.56 -22.99 6.10
CA LEU A 318 23.69 -22.06 6.10
C LEU A 318 24.67 -22.37 7.23
N ASP A 319 24.18 -22.71 8.43
CA ASP A 319 25.02 -23.15 9.54
C ASP A 319 25.84 -24.40 9.17
N ASP A 320 25.21 -25.43 8.59
CA ASP A 320 25.90 -26.64 8.12
C ASP A 320 27.00 -26.30 7.09
N ILE A 321 26.74 -25.33 6.20
CA ILE A 321 27.72 -24.86 5.22
C ILE A 321 28.87 -24.14 5.91
N PHE A 322 28.61 -23.24 6.87
CA PHE A 322 29.64 -22.51 7.60
C PHE A 322 30.51 -23.44 8.45
N GLU A 323 29.91 -24.43 9.11
CA GLU A 323 30.65 -25.46 9.85
C GLU A 323 31.54 -26.29 8.91
N SER A 324 31.03 -26.69 7.73
CA SER A 324 31.82 -27.40 6.71
C SER A 324 32.99 -26.58 6.17
N LEU A 325 32.90 -25.25 6.22
CA LEU A 325 33.96 -24.30 5.88
C LEU A 325 34.87 -23.96 7.07
N GLY A 326 34.69 -24.63 8.21
CA GLY A 326 35.54 -24.50 9.40
C GLY A 326 35.23 -23.28 10.26
N ARG A 327 33.97 -22.84 10.33
CA ARG A 327 33.53 -21.74 11.20
C ARG A 327 32.76 -22.27 12.41
N SER A 328 33.08 -21.74 13.59
CA SER A 328 32.37 -22.05 14.83
C SER A 328 31.01 -21.36 14.86
N LEU A 329 29.98 -22.08 15.29
CA LEU A 329 28.63 -21.55 15.42
C LEU A 329 28.39 -20.89 16.80
N PRO A 330 27.58 -19.80 16.87
CA PRO A 330 26.97 -19.10 15.74
C PRO A 330 28.00 -18.26 14.98
N PHE A 331 28.13 -18.48 13.67
CA PHE A 331 29.05 -17.72 12.83
C PHE A 331 28.49 -16.34 12.49
N VAL A 332 27.17 -16.20 12.36
CA VAL A 332 26.46 -14.95 12.08
C VAL A 332 25.11 -14.95 12.79
N GLU A 333 24.56 -13.78 13.08
CA GLU A 333 23.21 -13.69 13.63
C GLU A 333 22.18 -13.78 12.50
N TYR A 334 21.16 -14.63 12.69
CA TYR A 334 20.05 -14.74 11.76
C TYR A 334 18.86 -13.91 12.24
N LYS A 335 18.20 -13.23 11.31
CA LYS A 335 16.90 -12.60 11.57
C LYS A 335 15.86 -13.22 10.66
N GLU A 336 14.80 -13.74 11.28
CA GLU A 336 13.61 -14.19 10.56
C GLU A 336 12.81 -12.97 10.12
N PHE A 337 12.27 -13.02 8.90
CA PHE A 337 11.25 -12.09 8.44
C PHE A 337 9.96 -12.90 8.29
N SER A 338 8.98 -12.67 9.16
CA SER A 338 7.66 -13.31 9.14
C SER A 338 6.57 -12.28 8.97
#